data_AF-A0AAN8UD90-F1
#
_entry.id   AF-A0AAN8UD90-F1
#
_cell.length_a   1.000
_cell.length_b   1.000
_cell.length_c   1.000
_cell.angle_alpha   90.00
_cell.angle_beta   90.00
_cell.angle_gamma   90.00
#
_symmetry.space_group_name_H-M   'P 1'
#
loop_
_entity.id
_entity.type
_entity.pdbx_description
1 polymer ?
#
loop_
_entity_poly.entity_id
_entity_poly.type
_entity_poly.pdbx_seq_one_letter_code
_entity_poly.pdbx_strand_id
1 'polypeptide(L)'
;MVVATCKKKTAAFGVPTIDLSDDKSIASEMIVKACEDYGFFKVVNHGVPKKVIARMEREAVDFFSRPVSEKGRAGPAAPFGYGSKNIGFNGDKGDLEYILLEANPLSLSQRAKNFSNDPSTFSLVTNDYVSAVRKLSCDILELVAEGLWIEDNSIFSKLISNSHNDSCFRVNHYPPFIAPNNNHNRDDDEDELNNNHWDLSPNPSKSRVGFGEHTDPQILTILRSNDVSGLQIYTHDGFWIPVPPDPNEFFVFVGDSFQALTNGRFTSVRHRVVSINSWTSRMSMMYFAAPALDAWISAPPQINNIITKISFSYQASESFPNMAASSSSRLVRAVGRSLFSGLCNNADGLMRSTHKMMCDHLLFQQQRTFIQMRTSLKVVDNSGAKRVACIQALKGKKGARLGDTIVCSVKEAQPGGKVKKGEVHYGVVVRAAMPRGRCDGSEVKFDDNAVSISPNVSASRLLGTCCCPQAAEDVSFIIINVLTCTYNCWPTRHSAVPSTSAQGTMSTS
;
A
#
# COMPACT_ATOMS: atom_id res chain seq x y z
N MET A 1 6.88 -16.68 -47.69
CA MET A 1 6.35 -17.02 -46.35
C MET A 1 6.06 -15.70 -45.65
N VAL A 2 4.80 -15.27 -45.65
CA VAL A 2 4.40 -13.98 -45.06
C VAL A 2 4.35 -14.17 -43.54
N VAL A 3 5.25 -13.51 -42.82
CA VAL A 3 5.21 -13.45 -41.36
C VAL A 3 4.01 -12.61 -40.97
N ALA A 4 2.94 -13.27 -40.54
CA ALA A 4 1.79 -12.61 -39.95
C ALA A 4 2.22 -12.03 -38.60
N THR A 5 2.43 -10.72 -38.55
CA THR A 5 2.52 -9.98 -37.30
C THR A 5 1.15 -10.04 -36.63
N CYS A 6 1.05 -10.82 -35.57
CA CYS A 6 -0.13 -10.88 -34.72
C CYS A 6 -0.28 -9.52 -34.04
N LYS A 7 -1.11 -8.64 -34.61
CA LYS A 7 -1.63 -7.46 -33.91
C LYS A 7 -2.33 -8.00 -32.67
N LYS A 8 -1.82 -7.66 -31.47
CA LYS A 8 -2.48 -7.92 -30.19
C LYS A 8 -3.94 -7.47 -30.32
N LYS A 9 -4.85 -8.43 -30.52
CA LYS A 9 -6.29 -8.20 -30.39
C LYS A 9 -6.48 -7.69 -28.97
N THR A 10 -7.12 -6.53 -28.83
CA THR A 10 -7.72 -6.08 -27.59
C THR A 10 -8.57 -7.23 -27.06
N ALA A 11 -8.02 -7.99 -26.09
CA ALA A 11 -8.81 -8.95 -25.35
C ALA A 11 -9.94 -8.15 -24.69
N ALA A 12 -11.17 -8.65 -24.77
CA ALA A 12 -12.24 -8.13 -23.94
C ALA A 12 -11.76 -8.23 -22.48
N PHE A 13 -11.52 -7.10 -21.83
CA PHE A 13 -11.04 -7.04 -20.45
C PHE A 13 -12.15 -7.57 -19.54
N GLY A 14 -12.14 -8.87 -19.27
CA GLY A 14 -12.93 -9.48 -18.23
C GLY A 14 -12.20 -9.33 -16.90
N VAL A 15 -12.91 -8.93 -15.84
CA VAL A 15 -12.40 -9.04 -14.48
C VAL A 15 -12.12 -10.52 -14.20
N PRO A 16 -10.90 -10.91 -13.77
CA PRO A 16 -10.61 -12.29 -13.41
C PRO A 16 -11.63 -12.77 -12.39
N THR A 17 -12.31 -13.88 -12.66
CA THR A 17 -13.33 -14.44 -11.78
C THR A 17 -12.83 -15.79 -11.28
N ILE A 18 -12.85 -15.96 -9.96
CA ILE A 18 -12.27 -17.10 -9.27
C ILE A 18 -13.37 -17.79 -8.49
N ASP A 19 -13.55 -19.08 -8.76
CA ASP A 19 -14.53 -19.92 -8.08
C ASP A 19 -13.86 -20.63 -6.90
N LEU A 20 -14.32 -20.36 -5.67
CA LEU A 20 -13.74 -21.02 -4.49
C LEU A 20 -14.29 -22.44 -4.26
N SER A 21 -15.21 -22.91 -5.11
CA SER A 21 -15.65 -24.32 -5.12
C SER A 21 -14.84 -25.21 -6.07
N ASP A 22 -13.97 -24.61 -6.90
CA ASP A 22 -13.03 -25.35 -7.74
C ASP A 22 -11.97 -26.08 -6.89
N ASP A 23 -11.21 -26.97 -7.56
CA ASP A 23 -10.06 -27.62 -6.93
C ASP A 23 -9.09 -26.58 -6.35
N LYS A 24 -8.58 -26.85 -5.14
CA LYS A 24 -7.71 -25.94 -4.40
C LYS A 24 -6.51 -25.49 -5.22
N SER A 25 -5.93 -26.38 -6.02
CA SER A 25 -4.77 -26.08 -6.87
C SER A 25 -5.12 -25.16 -8.03
N ILE A 26 -6.33 -25.28 -8.60
CA ILE A 26 -6.79 -24.43 -9.69
C ILE A 26 -7.08 -23.02 -9.15
N ALA A 27 -7.85 -22.95 -8.05
CA ALA A 27 -8.18 -21.69 -7.42
C ALA A 27 -6.92 -20.93 -6.96
N SER A 28 -5.94 -21.61 -6.36
CA SER A 28 -4.69 -20.98 -5.91
C SER A 28 -3.87 -20.40 -7.08
N GLU A 29 -3.72 -21.13 -8.18
CA GLU A 29 -3.01 -20.66 -9.38
C GLU A 29 -3.71 -19.44 -10.00
N MET A 30 -5.04 -19.48 -10.11
CA MET A 30 -5.83 -18.37 -10.64
C MET A 30 -5.74 -17.12 -9.75
N ILE A 31 -5.75 -17.29 -8.42
CA ILE A 31 -5.60 -16.17 -7.47
C ILE A 31 -4.23 -15.52 -7.65
N VAL A 32 -3.15 -16.32 -7.63
CA VAL A 32 -1.79 -15.79 -7.80
C VAL A 32 -1.67 -15.03 -9.11
N LYS A 33 -2.18 -15.61 -10.21
CA LYS A 33 -2.17 -14.96 -11.52
C LYS A 33 -2.94 -13.64 -11.53
N ALA A 34 -4.12 -13.59 -10.91
CA ALA A 34 -4.91 -12.35 -10.86
C ALA A 34 -4.24 -11.27 -9.99
N CYS A 35 -3.58 -11.66 -8.89
CA CYS A 35 -2.79 -10.76 -8.06
C CYS A 35 -1.57 -10.18 -8.80
N GLU A 36 -0.92 -10.98 -9.66
CA GLU A 36 0.21 -10.55 -10.50
C GLU A 36 -0.24 -9.63 -11.65
N ASP A 37 -1.25 -10.05 -12.41
CA ASP A 37 -1.64 -9.41 -13.66
C ASP A 37 -2.52 -8.16 -13.44
N TYR A 38 -3.28 -8.11 -12.34
CA TYR A 38 -4.29 -7.07 -12.10
C TYR A 38 -4.25 -6.46 -10.71
N GLY A 39 -3.79 -7.21 -9.70
CA GLY A 39 -3.99 -6.83 -8.29
C GLY A 39 -5.46 -6.84 -7.86
N PHE A 40 -6.33 -7.46 -8.66
CA PHE A 40 -7.78 -7.36 -8.55
C PHE A 40 -8.49 -8.56 -9.15
N PHE A 41 -9.49 -9.10 -8.46
CA PHE A 41 -10.33 -10.19 -8.97
C PHE A 41 -11.70 -10.24 -8.32
N LYS A 42 -12.65 -10.89 -9.00
CA LYS A 42 -13.95 -11.28 -8.47
C LYS A 42 -13.88 -12.69 -7.90
N VAL A 43 -14.57 -12.93 -6.80
CA VAL A 43 -14.67 -14.25 -6.15
C VAL A 43 -16.13 -14.69 -6.14
N VAL A 44 -16.36 -15.92 -6.62
CA VAL A 44 -17.67 -16.59 -6.61
C VAL A 44 -17.66 -17.85 -5.76
N ASN A 45 -18.85 -18.32 -5.39
CA ASN A 45 -19.04 -19.48 -4.51
C ASN A 45 -18.25 -19.38 -3.19
N HIS A 46 -18.14 -18.16 -2.67
CA HIS A 46 -17.29 -17.76 -1.53
C HIS A 46 -17.77 -18.26 -0.15
N GLY A 47 -18.86 -19.01 -0.07
CA GLY A 47 -19.35 -19.61 1.19
C GLY A 47 -19.97 -18.64 2.23
N VAL A 48 -19.76 -17.32 2.11
CA VAL A 48 -20.44 -16.33 2.98
C VAL A 48 -21.97 -16.43 2.84
N PRO A 49 -22.73 -16.68 3.93
CA PRO A 49 -24.17 -16.87 3.82
C PRO A 49 -24.91 -15.61 3.36
N LYS A 50 -25.77 -15.74 2.35
CA LYS A 50 -26.60 -14.63 1.82
C LYS A 50 -27.41 -13.90 2.90
N LYS A 51 -27.87 -14.63 3.94
CA LYS A 51 -28.59 -14.05 5.08
C LYS A 51 -27.72 -13.14 5.95
N VAL A 52 -26.41 -13.42 6.07
CA VAL A 52 -25.46 -12.54 6.79
C VAL A 52 -25.29 -11.23 6.02
N ILE A 53 -25.06 -11.34 4.71
CA ILE A 53 -24.93 -10.21 3.78
C ILE A 53 -26.20 -9.33 3.82
N ALA A 54 -27.37 -9.93 3.59
CA ALA A 54 -28.64 -9.21 3.55
C ALA A 54 -29.00 -8.52 4.88
N ARG A 55 -28.65 -9.11 6.03
CA ARG A 55 -28.86 -8.46 7.34
C ARG A 55 -28.00 -7.20 7.47
N MET A 56 -26.72 -7.29 7.12
CA MET A 56 -25.81 -6.13 7.20
C MET A 56 -26.24 -5.01 6.25
N GLU A 57 -26.68 -5.34 5.04
CA GLU A 57 -27.20 -4.33 4.11
C GLU A 57 -28.43 -3.61 4.63
N ARG A 58 -29.36 -4.33 5.27
CA ARG A 58 -30.53 -3.69 5.86
C ARG A 58 -30.16 -2.72 6.98
N GLU A 59 -29.24 -3.09 7.86
CA GLU A 59 -28.74 -2.19 8.91
C GLU A 59 -28.05 -0.95 8.31
N ALA A 60 -27.27 -1.13 7.23
CA ALA A 60 -26.64 0.00 6.54
C ALA A 60 -27.67 0.92 5.87
N VAL A 61 -28.64 0.37 5.15
CA VAL A 61 -29.73 1.13 4.51
C VAL A 61 -30.55 1.88 5.56
N ASP A 62 -30.93 1.21 6.65
CA ASP A 62 -31.64 1.85 7.75
C ASP A 62 -30.84 3.04 8.29
N PHE A 63 -29.56 2.84 8.62
CA PHE A 63 -28.70 3.92 9.10
C PHE A 63 -28.64 5.11 8.14
N PHE A 64 -28.33 4.88 6.86
CA PHE A 64 -28.15 5.97 5.89
C PHE A 64 -29.45 6.69 5.52
N SER A 65 -30.60 6.03 5.69
CA SER A 65 -31.93 6.63 5.47
C SER A 65 -32.32 7.66 6.55
N ARG A 66 -31.67 7.65 7.71
CA ARG A 66 -31.97 8.56 8.82
C ARG A 66 -31.58 10.02 8.52
N PRO A 67 -32.20 11.00 9.20
CA PRO A 67 -31.83 12.40 9.08
C PRO A 67 -30.34 12.65 9.38
N VAL A 68 -29.74 13.64 8.71
CA VAL A 68 -28.32 14.00 8.87
C VAL A 68 -27.98 14.30 10.33
N SER A 69 -28.89 14.91 11.09
CA SER A 69 -28.72 15.21 12.52
C SER A 69 -28.57 13.96 13.39
N GLU A 70 -29.26 12.86 13.04
CA GLU A 70 -29.15 11.58 13.74
C GLU A 70 -27.87 10.84 13.35
N LYS A 71 -27.57 10.76 12.04
CA LYS A 71 -26.32 10.16 11.53
C LYS A 71 -25.09 10.86 12.11
N GLY A 72 -25.16 12.20 12.26
CA GLY A 72 -24.11 13.01 12.85
C GLY A 72 -23.70 12.61 14.27
N ARG A 73 -24.61 12.01 15.05
CA ARG A 73 -24.31 11.50 16.42
C ARG A 73 -23.35 10.31 16.41
N ALA A 74 -23.28 9.59 15.29
CA ALA A 74 -22.33 8.49 15.10
C ALA A 74 -20.93 8.98 14.67
N GLY A 75 -20.78 10.26 14.37
CA GLY A 75 -19.51 10.86 13.97
C GLY A 75 -18.68 11.39 15.15
N PRO A 76 -17.47 11.90 14.87
CA PRO A 76 -16.82 11.93 13.55
C PRO A 76 -16.26 10.56 13.14
N ALA A 77 -15.98 10.38 11.85
CA ALA A 77 -15.40 9.14 11.30
C ALA A 77 -14.01 8.80 11.82
N ALA A 78 -13.37 9.71 12.57
CA ALA A 78 -12.06 9.52 13.14
C ALA A 78 -12.10 9.48 14.68
N PRO A 79 -11.52 8.46 15.33
CA PRO A 79 -10.83 7.31 14.70
C PRO A 79 -11.80 6.34 14.01
N PHE A 80 -13.06 6.27 14.45
CA PHE A 80 -14.10 5.43 13.87
C PHE A 80 -15.47 6.08 14.15
N GLY A 81 -16.36 6.08 13.15
CA GLY A 81 -17.64 6.77 13.22
C GLY A 81 -18.27 6.99 11.85
N TYR A 82 -19.22 7.90 11.81
CA TYR A 82 -19.84 8.42 10.59
C TYR A 82 -19.08 9.62 10.01
N GLY A 83 -18.93 9.64 8.68
CA GLY A 83 -18.32 10.73 7.91
C GLY A 83 -19.18 11.11 6.71
N SER A 84 -19.09 12.37 6.30
CA SER A 84 -19.80 12.90 5.14
C SER A 84 -18.88 13.80 4.34
N LYS A 85 -18.77 13.51 3.04
CA LYS A 85 -17.94 14.15 2.02
C LYS A 85 -16.45 14.13 2.25
N ASN A 86 -15.97 14.57 3.41
CA ASN A 86 -14.55 14.62 3.74
C ASN A 86 -13.97 13.21 3.83
N ILE A 87 -12.83 12.99 3.19
CA ILE A 87 -12.08 11.73 3.20
C ILE A 87 -10.71 12.04 3.82
N GLY A 88 -10.35 11.32 4.88
CA GLY A 88 -9.10 11.58 5.59
C GLY A 88 -8.99 13.00 6.17
N PHE A 89 -7.77 13.52 6.31
CA PHE A 89 -7.50 14.81 6.99
C PHE A 89 -6.87 15.86 6.08
N ASN A 90 -6.48 15.47 4.87
CA ASN A 90 -5.75 16.34 3.94
C ASN A 90 -6.67 17.13 3.00
N GLY A 91 -7.96 17.20 3.32
CA GLY A 91 -8.95 17.97 2.57
C GLY A 91 -9.52 17.25 1.36
N ASP A 92 -9.24 15.95 1.19
CA ASP A 92 -9.89 15.15 0.15
C ASP A 92 -11.39 15.10 0.39
N LYS A 93 -12.15 15.20 -0.71
CA LYS A 93 -13.62 15.18 -0.68
C LYS A 93 -14.15 14.26 -1.76
N GLY A 94 -15.19 13.52 -1.43
CA GLY A 94 -15.97 12.71 -2.36
C GLY A 94 -17.45 12.97 -2.20
N ASP A 95 -18.23 12.62 -3.22
CA ASP A 95 -19.69 12.66 -3.16
C ASP A 95 -20.25 11.40 -2.50
N LEU A 96 -19.96 11.25 -1.21
CA LEU A 96 -20.40 10.11 -0.41
C LEU A 96 -20.60 10.49 1.06
N GLU A 97 -21.34 9.64 1.76
CA GLU A 97 -21.29 9.49 3.20
C GLU A 97 -20.87 8.06 3.56
N TYR A 98 -20.35 7.85 4.76
CA TYR A 98 -19.79 6.54 5.12
C TYR A 98 -19.75 6.29 6.62
N ILE A 99 -19.69 5.01 6.97
CA ILE A 99 -19.39 4.50 8.30
C ILE A 99 -18.01 3.85 8.24
N LEU A 100 -17.14 4.16 9.20
CA LEU A 100 -15.86 3.49 9.39
C LEU A 100 -15.82 2.90 10.81
N LEU A 101 -15.59 1.59 10.91
CA LEU A 101 -15.55 0.83 12.15
C LEU A 101 -14.26 0.05 12.25
N GLU A 102 -13.79 -0.14 13.48
CA GLU A 102 -12.77 -1.12 13.79
C GLU A 102 -13.40 -2.51 13.68
N ALA A 103 -12.72 -3.46 13.02
CA ALA A 103 -13.24 -4.81 12.83
C ALA A 103 -13.05 -5.69 14.10
N ASN A 104 -13.13 -5.10 15.28
CA ASN A 104 -12.95 -5.78 16.56
C ASN A 104 -14.30 -5.92 17.30
N PRO A 105 -14.70 -7.11 17.79
CA PRO A 105 -15.99 -7.31 18.45
C PRO A 105 -16.25 -6.43 19.67
N LEU A 106 -15.22 -6.18 20.49
CA LEU A 106 -15.35 -5.32 21.66
C LEU A 106 -15.58 -3.87 21.23
N SER A 107 -14.78 -3.37 20.29
CA SER A 107 -14.93 -2.02 19.74
C SER A 107 -16.28 -1.80 19.07
N LEU A 108 -16.77 -2.80 18.32
CA LEU A 108 -18.09 -2.79 17.70
C LEU A 108 -19.21 -2.70 18.75
N SER A 109 -19.15 -3.51 19.79
CA SER A 109 -20.17 -3.51 20.86
C SER A 109 -20.22 -2.17 21.61
N GLN A 110 -19.07 -1.56 21.86
CA GLN A 110 -18.97 -0.27 22.55
C GLN A 110 -19.55 0.86 21.70
N ARG A 111 -19.32 0.84 20.38
CA ARG A 111 -19.74 1.89 19.45
C ARG A 111 -21.17 1.73 18.95
N ALA A 112 -21.74 0.53 18.99
CA ALA A 112 -23.07 0.25 18.43
C ALA A 112 -24.16 1.21 18.94
N LYS A 113 -24.03 1.72 20.18
CA LYS A 113 -24.95 2.71 20.78
C LYS A 113 -25.06 4.01 20.00
N ASN A 114 -24.01 4.36 19.24
CA ASN A 114 -23.99 5.57 18.45
C ASN A 114 -24.61 5.36 17.05
N PHE A 115 -24.72 4.10 16.60
CA PHE A 115 -25.18 3.75 15.26
C PHE A 115 -26.63 3.27 15.21
N SER A 116 -27.15 2.68 16.29
CA SER A 116 -28.51 2.11 16.26
C SER A 116 -29.26 2.35 17.56
N ASN A 117 -30.58 2.49 17.45
CA ASN A 117 -31.51 2.46 18.58
C ASN A 117 -31.64 1.04 19.16
N ASP A 118 -31.22 0.01 18.40
CA ASP A 118 -30.95 -1.34 18.90
C ASP A 118 -29.46 -1.67 18.74
N PRO A 119 -28.62 -1.26 19.70
CA PRO A 119 -27.18 -1.49 19.67
C PRO A 119 -26.81 -2.98 19.68
N SER A 120 -27.66 -3.81 20.29
CA SER A 120 -27.41 -5.24 20.41
C SER A 120 -27.50 -5.94 19.06
N THR A 121 -28.56 -5.64 18.30
CA THR A 121 -28.75 -6.15 16.94
C THR A 121 -27.70 -5.61 15.99
N PHE A 122 -27.42 -4.30 16.01
CA PHE A 122 -26.39 -3.73 15.14
C PHE A 122 -25.01 -4.36 15.39
N SER A 123 -24.62 -4.50 16.66
CA SER A 123 -23.37 -5.14 17.04
C SER A 123 -23.32 -6.59 16.56
N LEU A 124 -24.38 -7.37 16.77
CA LEU A 124 -24.46 -8.77 16.35
C LEU A 124 -24.34 -8.91 14.83
N VAL A 125 -25.15 -8.16 14.08
CA VAL A 125 -25.17 -8.23 12.61
C VAL A 125 -23.83 -7.81 12.01
N THR A 126 -23.23 -6.74 12.54
CA THR A 126 -21.91 -6.27 12.07
C THR A 126 -20.82 -7.30 12.38
N ASN A 127 -20.84 -7.89 13.58
CA ASN A 127 -19.88 -8.94 13.95
C ASN A 127 -20.03 -10.21 13.11
N ASP A 128 -21.26 -10.66 12.84
CA ASP A 128 -21.53 -11.81 11.97
C ASP A 128 -20.94 -11.59 10.58
N TYR A 129 -21.17 -10.40 10.00
CA TYR A 129 -20.64 -10.04 8.68
C TYR A 129 -19.12 -9.96 8.66
N VAL A 130 -18.54 -9.17 9.58
CA VAL A 130 -17.08 -8.99 9.68
C VAL A 130 -16.38 -10.32 9.92
N SER A 131 -16.93 -11.20 10.75
CA SER A 131 -16.33 -12.52 11.01
C SER A 131 -16.39 -13.43 9.79
N ALA A 132 -17.51 -13.44 9.06
CA ALA A 132 -17.64 -14.23 7.85
C ALA A 132 -16.69 -13.76 6.72
N VAL A 133 -16.57 -12.44 6.52
CA VAL A 133 -15.68 -11.87 5.50
C VAL A 133 -14.20 -11.96 5.92
N ARG A 134 -13.88 -11.88 7.21
CA ARG A 134 -12.54 -12.20 7.71
C ARG A 134 -12.16 -13.63 7.41
N LYS A 135 -13.06 -14.60 7.68
CA LYS A 135 -12.82 -16.00 7.35
C LYS A 135 -12.54 -16.17 5.85
N LEU A 136 -13.38 -15.58 4.99
CA LEU A 136 -13.14 -15.57 3.55
C LEU A 136 -11.76 -14.98 3.19
N SER A 137 -11.35 -13.89 3.86
CA SER A 137 -10.03 -13.28 3.66
C SER A 137 -8.89 -14.24 4.05
N CYS A 138 -9.03 -14.98 5.16
CA CYS A 138 -8.08 -16.01 5.56
C CYS A 138 -8.01 -17.15 4.54
N ASP A 139 -9.17 -17.66 4.10
CA ASP A 139 -9.27 -18.73 3.12
C ASP A 139 -8.56 -18.33 1.80
N ILE A 140 -8.75 -17.08 1.34
CA ILE A 140 -8.04 -16.54 0.16
C ILE A 140 -6.54 -16.44 0.40
N LEU A 141 -6.10 -15.91 1.55
CA LEU A 141 -4.67 -15.77 1.87
C LEU A 141 -3.95 -17.13 1.97
N GLU A 142 -4.64 -18.17 2.42
CA GLU A 142 -4.12 -19.54 2.46
C GLU A 142 -4.01 -20.15 1.06
N LEU A 143 -4.97 -19.88 0.17
CA LEU A 143 -4.86 -20.23 -1.25
C LEU A 143 -3.72 -19.49 -1.93
N VAL A 144 -3.49 -18.22 -1.58
CA VAL A 144 -2.34 -17.47 -2.11
C VAL A 144 -1.03 -18.11 -1.69
N ALA A 145 -0.86 -18.43 -0.40
CA ALA A 145 0.35 -19.08 0.09
C ALA A 145 0.59 -20.44 -0.59
N GLU A 146 -0.47 -21.23 -0.79
CA GLU A 146 -0.43 -22.48 -1.55
C GLU A 146 0.05 -22.24 -3.00
N GLY A 147 -0.55 -21.29 -3.72
CA GLY A 147 -0.18 -20.98 -5.11
C GLY A 147 1.22 -20.38 -5.25
N LEU A 148 1.75 -19.79 -4.17
CA LEU A 148 3.14 -19.35 -4.05
C LEU A 148 4.10 -20.47 -3.62
N TRP A 149 3.61 -21.69 -3.40
CA TRP A 149 4.36 -22.85 -2.95
C TRP A 149 5.05 -22.63 -1.60
N ILE A 150 4.38 -21.93 -0.68
CA ILE A 150 4.87 -21.69 0.68
C ILE A 150 4.40 -22.83 1.58
N GLU A 151 5.33 -23.48 2.29
CA GLU A 151 5.02 -24.63 3.16
C GLU A 151 4.01 -24.30 4.27
N ASP A 152 4.15 -23.13 4.93
CA ASP A 152 3.15 -22.64 5.89
C ASP A 152 2.09 -21.81 5.16
N ASN A 153 1.01 -22.46 4.74
CA ASN A 153 -0.12 -21.80 4.09
C ASN A 153 -0.75 -20.67 4.93
N SER A 154 -0.60 -20.74 6.25
CA SER A 154 -1.18 -19.74 7.15
C SER A 154 -0.30 -18.52 7.37
N ILE A 155 0.86 -18.43 6.71
CA ILE A 155 1.84 -17.35 6.90
C ILE A 155 1.22 -15.94 6.78
N PHE A 156 0.28 -15.76 5.85
CA PHE A 156 -0.42 -14.50 5.67
C PHE A 156 -1.73 -14.43 6.46
N SER A 157 -2.51 -15.53 6.53
CA SER A 157 -3.80 -15.53 7.24
C SER A 157 -3.63 -15.28 8.74
N LYS A 158 -2.54 -15.77 9.34
CA LYS A 158 -2.14 -15.48 10.73
C LYS A 158 -1.96 -14.00 11.04
N LEU A 159 -1.71 -13.14 10.04
CA LEU A 159 -1.60 -11.71 10.27
C LEU A 159 -2.96 -11.06 10.59
N ILE A 160 -4.05 -11.64 10.08
CA ILE A 160 -5.40 -11.07 10.15
C ILE A 160 -6.40 -11.94 10.94
N SER A 161 -5.98 -13.12 11.39
CA SER A 161 -6.86 -14.11 12.03
C SER A 161 -7.25 -13.73 13.47
N ASN A 162 -6.39 -13.00 14.16
CA ASN A 162 -6.43 -12.74 15.60
C ASN A 162 -7.22 -11.46 15.86
N SER A 163 -7.90 -11.33 17.01
CA SER A 163 -8.67 -10.12 17.33
C SER A 163 -7.86 -8.84 17.54
N HIS A 164 -6.53 -8.93 17.65
CA HIS A 164 -5.63 -7.79 17.91
C HIS A 164 -5.05 -7.18 16.61
N ASN A 165 -5.59 -7.56 15.46
CA ASN A 165 -5.20 -6.97 14.18
C ASN A 165 -5.87 -5.60 13.96
N ASP A 166 -5.34 -4.81 13.04
CA ASP A 166 -5.78 -3.44 12.76
C ASP A 166 -6.86 -3.36 11.67
N SER A 167 -7.56 -4.48 11.40
CA SER A 167 -8.53 -4.54 10.30
C SER A 167 -9.71 -3.60 10.56
N CYS A 168 -10.23 -3.04 9.47
CA CYS A 168 -11.35 -2.10 9.52
C CYS A 168 -12.52 -2.61 8.70
N PHE A 169 -13.72 -2.14 9.03
CA PHE A 169 -14.91 -2.35 8.24
C PHE A 169 -15.52 -1.00 7.85
N ARG A 170 -15.80 -0.81 6.56
CA ARG A 170 -16.33 0.45 6.03
C ARG A 170 -17.56 0.21 5.20
N VAL A 171 -18.56 1.07 5.38
CA VAL A 171 -19.73 1.12 4.50
C VAL A 171 -19.80 2.49 3.85
N ASN A 172 -19.79 2.53 2.53
CA ASN A 172 -19.97 3.76 1.75
C ASN A 172 -21.39 3.81 1.18
N HIS A 173 -22.01 4.98 1.27
CA HIS A 173 -23.26 5.32 0.60
C HIS A 173 -23.01 6.51 -0.33
N TYR A 174 -23.23 6.29 -1.62
CA TYR A 174 -23.15 7.30 -2.66
C TYR A 174 -24.60 7.66 -3.04
N PRO A 175 -25.06 8.88 -2.71
CA PRO A 175 -26.41 9.31 -3.04
C PRO A 175 -26.69 9.24 -4.54
N PRO A 176 -27.97 9.16 -4.96
CA PRO A 176 -28.34 9.27 -6.36
C PRO A 176 -27.79 10.57 -6.96
N PHE A 177 -27.35 10.49 -8.21
CA PHE A 177 -26.86 11.64 -8.96
C PHE A 177 -27.53 11.67 -10.33
N ILE A 178 -28.30 12.72 -10.59
CA ILE A 178 -28.86 12.99 -11.91
C ILE A 178 -28.10 14.15 -12.53
N ALA A 179 -27.47 13.90 -13.66
CA ALA A 179 -26.84 14.98 -14.43
C ALA A 179 -27.95 15.89 -14.99
N PRO A 180 -27.84 17.22 -14.85
CA PRO A 180 -28.80 18.13 -15.46
C PRO A 180 -28.81 17.92 -16.99
N ASN A 181 -29.99 17.71 -17.57
CA ASN A 181 -30.15 17.65 -19.02
C ASN A 181 -29.81 19.02 -19.60
N ASN A 182 -28.94 19.08 -20.62
CA ASN A 182 -28.62 20.31 -21.38
C ASN A 182 -29.79 20.84 -22.23
N ASN A 183 -31.05 20.61 -21.83
CA ASN A 183 -32.25 21.04 -22.55
C ASN A 183 -33.11 21.97 -21.68
N HIS A 184 -32.54 23.06 -21.19
CA HIS A 184 -33.35 24.25 -20.90
C HIS A 184 -32.97 25.35 -21.87
N ASN A 185 -34.01 25.81 -22.57
CA ASN A 185 -34.02 27.03 -23.33
C ASN A 185 -33.40 28.14 -22.48
N ARG A 186 -32.65 29.01 -23.15
CA ARG A 186 -32.32 30.32 -22.61
C ARG A 186 -33.63 30.97 -22.18
N ASP A 187 -33.53 31.74 -21.11
CA ASP A 187 -34.53 32.65 -20.53
C ASP A 187 -35.04 32.12 -19.18
N ASP A 188 -34.76 32.90 -18.14
CA ASP A 188 -35.20 32.81 -16.75
C ASP A 188 -34.31 31.98 -15.79
N ASP A 189 -33.23 32.61 -15.31
CA ASP A 189 -32.81 32.64 -13.88
C ASP A 189 -31.43 33.33 -13.76
N GLU A 190 -31.43 34.67 -13.85
CA GLU A 190 -30.32 35.51 -13.41
C GLU A 190 -30.36 35.64 -11.88
N ASP A 191 -29.84 34.67 -11.12
CA ASP A 191 -29.49 34.91 -9.70
C ASP A 191 -28.64 33.77 -9.09
N GLU A 192 -27.49 33.44 -9.69
CA GLU A 192 -26.40 32.76 -8.95
C GLU A 192 -25.06 32.83 -9.70
N LEU A 193 -24.62 34.04 -10.05
CA LEU A 193 -23.30 34.27 -10.65
C LEU A 193 -22.46 35.17 -9.76
N ASN A 194 -21.79 34.57 -8.77
CA ASN A 194 -20.43 35.03 -8.46
C ASN A 194 -19.57 33.98 -7.75
N ASN A 195 -18.36 33.83 -8.26
CA ASN A 195 -17.24 33.02 -7.77
C ASN A 195 -17.27 31.53 -8.12
N ASN A 196 -17.02 31.22 -9.39
CA ASN A 196 -16.01 30.22 -9.77
C ASN A 196 -15.55 30.51 -11.20
N HIS A 197 -14.28 30.84 -11.38
CA HIS A 197 -13.62 30.97 -12.67
C HIS A 197 -13.70 29.63 -13.41
N TRP A 198 -14.59 29.52 -14.40
CA TRP A 198 -14.89 28.29 -15.11
C TRP A 198 -14.24 28.30 -16.50
N ASP A 199 -13.36 27.32 -16.69
CA ASP A 199 -12.75 26.97 -17.96
C ASP A 199 -13.82 26.53 -18.96
N LEU A 200 -13.89 27.24 -20.07
CA LEU A 200 -14.87 27.16 -21.14
C LEU A 200 -14.40 26.16 -22.21
N SER A 201 -14.49 24.86 -21.91
CA SER A 201 -14.32 23.80 -22.91
C SER A 201 -15.56 22.88 -22.95
N PRO A 202 -16.14 22.60 -24.13
CA PRO A 202 -17.34 21.78 -24.26
C PRO A 202 -16.97 20.29 -24.19
N ASN A 203 -17.25 19.61 -23.07
CA ASN A 203 -16.93 18.18 -22.91
C ASN A 203 -18.10 17.42 -22.25
N PRO A 204 -18.43 16.18 -22.68
CA PRO A 204 -19.67 15.51 -22.36
C PRO A 204 -19.70 15.02 -20.91
N SER A 205 -20.81 15.26 -20.21
CA SER A 205 -21.19 14.70 -18.91
C SER A 205 -20.12 14.74 -17.80
N LYS A 206 -20.14 15.77 -16.94
CA LYS A 206 -19.33 15.84 -15.71
C LYS A 206 -19.71 14.69 -14.74
N SER A 207 -19.03 13.55 -14.82
CA SER A 207 -19.10 12.51 -13.79
C SER A 207 -18.50 13.06 -12.50
N ARG A 208 -19.25 13.02 -11.39
CA ARG A 208 -18.76 13.47 -10.07
C ARG A 208 -17.87 12.38 -9.46
N VAL A 209 -16.83 12.77 -8.74
CA VAL A 209 -15.98 11.81 -8.02
C VAL A 209 -16.71 11.41 -6.73
N GLY A 210 -17.13 10.15 -6.66
CA GLY A 210 -17.71 9.57 -5.45
C GLY A 210 -16.61 9.28 -4.41
N PHE A 211 -15.53 8.62 -4.83
CA PHE A 211 -14.32 8.41 -4.04
C PHE A 211 -13.10 8.52 -4.95
N GLY A 212 -12.11 9.31 -4.53
CA GLY A 212 -10.92 9.60 -5.34
C GLY A 212 -10.08 8.37 -5.69
N GLU A 213 -9.18 8.51 -6.66
CA GLU A 213 -8.24 7.43 -6.99
C GLU A 213 -7.24 7.19 -5.85
N HIS A 214 -6.99 5.93 -5.53
CA HIS A 214 -6.03 5.53 -4.51
C HIS A 214 -5.66 4.05 -4.67
N THR A 215 -4.67 3.62 -3.90
CA THR A 215 -4.41 2.21 -3.57
C THR A 215 -4.74 1.99 -2.10
N ASP A 216 -5.04 0.75 -1.72
CA ASP A 216 -5.33 0.40 -0.33
C ASP A 216 -4.03 0.03 0.40
N PRO A 217 -3.78 0.53 1.62
CA PRO A 217 -2.55 0.23 2.37
C PRO A 217 -2.49 -1.18 2.94
N GLN A 218 -3.64 -1.81 3.19
CA GLN A 218 -3.72 -3.06 3.95
C GLN A 218 -3.24 -4.25 3.12
N ILE A 219 -3.42 -5.48 3.63
CA ILE A 219 -3.02 -6.70 2.90
C ILE A 219 -4.04 -6.96 1.79
N LEU A 220 -5.32 -7.06 2.15
CA LEU A 220 -6.42 -7.25 1.20
C LEU A 220 -7.58 -6.33 1.52
N THR A 221 -8.33 -5.94 0.49
CA THR A 221 -9.69 -5.39 0.64
C THR A 221 -10.69 -6.36 0.05
N ILE A 222 -11.73 -6.70 0.80
CA ILE A 222 -12.86 -7.51 0.32
C ILE A 222 -14.08 -6.61 0.23
N LEU A 223 -14.48 -6.28 -1.01
CA LEU A 223 -15.56 -5.35 -1.33
C LEU A 223 -16.78 -6.09 -1.85
N ARG A 224 -17.96 -5.70 -1.38
CA ARG A 224 -19.25 -6.03 -1.99
C ARG A 224 -20.06 -4.76 -2.19
N SER A 225 -20.82 -4.65 -3.26
CA SER A 225 -21.75 -3.53 -3.49
C SER A 225 -23.13 -4.00 -3.94
N ASN A 226 -24.11 -3.11 -3.88
CA ASN A 226 -25.39 -3.34 -4.55
C ASN A 226 -25.23 -3.27 -6.09
N ASP A 227 -26.32 -3.48 -6.81
CA ASP A 227 -26.37 -3.51 -8.28
C ASP A 227 -26.34 -2.10 -8.91
N VAL A 228 -25.38 -1.27 -8.48
CA VAL A 228 -25.18 0.08 -8.99
C VAL A 228 -23.71 0.27 -9.33
N SER A 229 -23.46 0.61 -10.59
CA SER A 229 -22.11 0.79 -11.12
C SER A 229 -21.40 1.99 -10.48
N GLY A 230 -20.08 2.07 -10.64
CA GLY A 230 -19.29 3.23 -10.22
C GLY A 230 -17.83 2.90 -9.90
N LEU A 231 -17.54 1.65 -9.54
CA LEU A 231 -16.16 1.20 -9.32
C LEU A 231 -15.39 1.20 -10.64
N GLN A 232 -14.18 1.76 -10.61
CA GLN A 232 -13.23 1.69 -11.72
C GLN A 232 -11.86 1.29 -11.17
N ILE A 233 -11.13 0.47 -11.93
CA ILE A 233 -9.74 0.09 -11.67
C ILE A 233 -8.84 0.66 -12.75
N TYR A 234 -7.60 0.97 -12.40
CA TYR A 234 -6.59 1.46 -13.32
C TYR A 234 -5.66 0.31 -13.71
N THR A 235 -5.61 -0.02 -15.00
CA THR A 235 -4.80 -1.13 -15.50
C THR A 235 -3.37 -0.72 -15.78
N HIS A 236 -2.47 -1.71 -15.86
CA HIS A 236 -1.07 -1.50 -16.25
C HIS A 236 -0.90 -0.85 -17.63
N ASP A 237 -1.88 -1.03 -18.53
CA ASP A 237 -1.91 -0.40 -19.84
C ASP A 237 -2.28 1.10 -19.80
N GLY A 238 -2.56 1.64 -18.60
CA GLY A 238 -2.81 3.07 -18.40
C GLY A 238 -4.27 3.51 -18.58
N PHE A 239 -5.22 2.58 -18.47
CA PHE A 239 -6.64 2.83 -18.69
C PHE A 239 -7.48 2.65 -17.43
N TRP A 240 -8.47 3.52 -17.25
CA TRP A 240 -9.55 3.30 -16.29
C TRP A 240 -10.61 2.37 -16.88
N ILE A 241 -10.81 1.22 -16.25
CA ILE A 241 -11.80 0.23 -16.68
C ILE A 241 -12.95 0.20 -15.67
N PRO A 242 -14.22 0.35 -16.11
CA PRO A 242 -15.37 0.16 -15.24
C PRO A 242 -15.49 -1.32 -14.84
N VAL A 243 -15.72 -1.56 -13.55
CA VAL A 243 -16.04 -2.88 -13.03
C VAL A 243 -17.56 -3.01 -12.98
N PRO A 244 -18.17 -3.95 -13.74
CA PRO A 244 -19.60 -4.21 -13.63
C PRO A 244 -19.97 -4.60 -12.19
N PRO A 245 -21.03 -4.03 -11.61
CA PRO A 245 -21.50 -4.43 -10.29
C PRO A 245 -21.99 -5.88 -10.35
N ASP A 246 -21.77 -6.61 -9.26
CA ASP A 246 -22.28 -7.96 -9.07
C ASP A 246 -22.73 -8.10 -7.60
N PRO A 247 -24.03 -7.97 -7.31
CA PRO A 247 -24.51 -7.84 -5.93
C PRO A 247 -24.40 -9.12 -5.10
N ASN A 248 -24.14 -10.26 -5.75
CA ASN A 248 -24.00 -11.56 -5.11
C ASN A 248 -22.56 -11.88 -4.73
N GLU A 249 -21.58 -11.21 -5.35
CA GLU A 249 -20.19 -11.64 -5.33
C GLU A 249 -19.27 -10.60 -4.66
N PHE A 250 -18.06 -11.02 -4.32
CA PHE A 250 -17.04 -10.16 -3.74
C PHE A 250 -15.96 -9.79 -4.75
N PHE A 251 -15.43 -8.59 -4.64
CA PHE A 251 -14.24 -8.14 -5.34
C PHE A 251 -13.09 -8.01 -4.35
N VAL A 252 -11.92 -8.50 -4.73
CA VAL A 252 -10.73 -8.56 -3.89
C VAL A 252 -9.65 -7.68 -4.49
N PHE A 253 -9.03 -6.87 -3.64
CA PHE A 253 -7.97 -5.95 -3.99
C PHE A 253 -6.71 -6.38 -3.27
N VAL A 254 -5.59 -6.46 -3.99
CA VAL A 254 -4.26 -6.48 -3.41
C VAL A 254 -3.98 -5.07 -2.89
N GLY A 255 -3.54 -4.96 -1.63
CA GLY A 255 -3.08 -3.71 -1.05
C GLY A 255 -1.55 -3.59 -0.97
N ASP A 256 -1.09 -2.41 -0.61
CA ASP A 256 0.32 -2.01 -0.60
C ASP A 256 1.15 -2.89 0.37
N SER A 257 0.57 -3.26 1.52
CA SER A 257 1.24 -4.17 2.46
C SER A 257 1.43 -5.55 1.87
N PHE A 258 0.49 -6.05 1.06
CA PHE A 258 0.65 -7.36 0.44
C PHE A 258 1.61 -7.34 -0.75
N GLN A 259 1.63 -6.25 -1.51
CA GLN A 259 2.68 -5.99 -2.48
C GLN A 259 4.06 -6.03 -1.82
N ALA A 260 4.23 -5.46 -0.63
CA ALA A 260 5.50 -5.52 0.10
C ALA A 260 5.83 -6.92 0.66
N LEU A 261 4.83 -7.61 1.25
CA LEU A 261 4.96 -9.00 1.71
C LEU A 261 5.30 -9.98 0.57
N THR A 262 5.06 -9.61 -0.67
CA THR A 262 5.39 -10.42 -1.85
C THR A 262 6.56 -9.86 -2.66
N ASN A 263 7.31 -8.91 -2.08
CA ASN A 263 8.48 -8.28 -2.71
C ASN A 263 8.18 -7.69 -4.11
N GLY A 264 6.98 -7.13 -4.29
CA GLY A 264 6.52 -6.53 -5.54
C GLY A 264 5.95 -7.52 -6.55
N ARG A 265 5.86 -8.82 -6.23
CA ARG A 265 5.26 -9.82 -7.12
C ARG A 265 3.77 -9.55 -7.38
N PHE A 266 3.03 -9.16 -6.35
CA PHE A 266 1.66 -8.68 -6.51
C PHE A 266 1.63 -7.16 -6.58
N THR A 267 0.83 -6.61 -7.48
CA THR A 267 0.68 -5.15 -7.60
C THR A 267 -0.58 -4.69 -6.89
N SER A 268 -0.47 -3.65 -6.07
CA SER A 268 -1.62 -2.99 -5.45
C SER A 268 -2.43 -2.25 -6.51
N VAL A 269 -3.73 -2.58 -6.62
CA VAL A 269 -4.57 -2.03 -7.69
C VAL A 269 -5.01 -0.61 -7.35
N ARG A 270 -4.70 0.33 -8.24
CA ARG A 270 -5.24 1.68 -8.13
C ARG A 270 -6.69 1.68 -8.59
N HIS A 271 -7.57 2.26 -7.78
CA HIS A 271 -9.00 2.22 -8.02
C HIS A 271 -9.69 3.51 -7.56
N ARG A 272 -10.90 3.76 -8.06
CA ARG A 272 -11.74 4.90 -7.69
C ARG A 272 -13.23 4.56 -7.78
N VAL A 273 -14.08 5.43 -7.25
CA VAL A 273 -15.52 5.37 -7.47
C VAL A 273 -16.00 6.66 -8.11
N VAL A 274 -16.63 6.55 -9.28
CA VAL A 274 -17.29 7.66 -9.96
C VAL A 274 -18.80 7.58 -9.71
N SER A 275 -19.43 8.72 -9.41
CA SER A 275 -20.87 8.83 -9.39
C SER A 275 -21.37 8.79 -10.82
N ILE A 276 -22.11 7.74 -11.14
CA ILE A 276 -22.77 7.59 -12.43
C ILE A 276 -24.15 8.25 -12.39
N ASN A 277 -24.64 8.67 -13.56
CA ASN A 277 -26.00 9.19 -13.70
C ASN A 277 -27.02 8.10 -13.36
N SER A 278 -27.57 8.13 -12.15
CA SER A 278 -28.45 7.10 -11.62
C SER A 278 -29.47 7.69 -10.64
N TRP A 279 -30.70 7.18 -10.72
CA TRP A 279 -31.78 7.45 -9.77
C TRP A 279 -31.64 6.64 -8.48
N THR A 280 -30.75 5.66 -8.47
CA THR A 280 -30.51 4.77 -7.33
C THR A 280 -29.17 5.09 -6.66
N SER A 281 -29.13 4.96 -5.33
CA SER A 281 -27.88 5.11 -4.58
C SER A 281 -27.01 3.87 -4.74
N ARG A 282 -25.69 4.09 -4.82
CA ARG A 282 -24.71 3.01 -4.70
C ARG A 282 -24.36 2.82 -3.24
N MET A 283 -24.29 1.57 -2.80
CA MET A 283 -23.81 1.20 -1.47
C MET A 283 -22.75 0.13 -1.59
N SER A 284 -21.64 0.28 -0.85
CA SER A 284 -20.58 -0.72 -0.80
C SER A 284 -20.12 -0.97 0.63
N MET A 285 -19.81 -2.23 0.93
CA MET A 285 -19.29 -2.72 2.21
C MET A 285 -17.89 -3.29 1.96
N MET A 286 -16.90 -2.84 2.71
CA MET A 286 -15.50 -3.22 2.54
C MET A 286 -14.91 -3.68 3.87
N TYR A 287 -14.33 -4.88 3.88
CA TYR A 287 -13.45 -5.35 4.93
C TYR A 287 -12.00 -5.11 4.50
N PHE A 288 -11.26 -4.36 5.30
CA PHE A 288 -9.84 -4.08 5.08
C PHE A 288 -9.02 -4.98 6.00
N ALA A 289 -8.39 -6.01 5.43
CA ALA A 289 -7.61 -7.00 6.14
C ALA A 289 -6.21 -6.46 6.44
N ALA A 290 -5.99 -6.00 7.66
CA ALA A 290 -4.72 -5.44 8.11
C ALA A 290 -4.09 -6.30 9.20
N PRO A 291 -2.75 -6.34 9.29
CA PRO A 291 -2.04 -7.00 10.38
C PRO A 291 -2.17 -6.21 11.68
N ALA A 292 -1.63 -6.72 12.79
CA ALA A 292 -1.49 -5.93 14.02
C ALA A 292 -0.55 -4.72 13.81
N LEU A 293 -0.74 -3.67 14.61
CA LEU A 293 0.04 -2.42 14.50
C LEU A 293 1.55 -2.61 14.75
N ASP A 294 1.92 -3.64 15.49
CA ASP A 294 3.31 -4.02 15.80
C ASP A 294 3.86 -5.11 14.87
N ALA A 295 3.07 -5.55 13.90
CA ALA A 295 3.49 -6.57 12.95
C ALA A 295 4.58 -6.07 12.00
N TRP A 296 5.54 -6.96 11.72
CA TRP A 296 6.62 -6.68 10.78
C TRP A 296 6.17 -7.06 9.37
N ILE A 297 6.20 -6.09 8.46
CA ILE A 297 5.84 -6.28 7.06
C ILE A 297 7.12 -6.50 6.26
N SER A 298 7.46 -7.74 5.96
CA SER A 298 8.59 -8.10 5.12
C SER A 298 8.29 -9.34 4.31
N ALA A 299 8.84 -9.43 3.11
CA ALA A 299 8.69 -10.62 2.29
C ALA A 299 9.27 -11.85 3.00
N PRO A 300 8.50 -12.95 3.15
CA PRO A 300 9.02 -14.22 3.64
C PRO A 300 10.22 -14.69 2.80
N PRO A 301 11.25 -15.29 3.41
CA PRO A 301 12.44 -15.78 2.70
C PRO A 301 12.12 -16.72 1.53
N GLN A 302 11.02 -17.48 1.64
CA GLN A 302 10.54 -18.40 0.62
C GLN A 302 10.20 -17.69 -0.70
N ILE A 303 9.73 -16.44 -0.64
CA ILE A 303 9.38 -15.65 -1.83
C ILE A 303 10.64 -15.05 -2.48
N ASN A 304 11.67 -14.75 -1.69
CA ASN A 304 12.93 -14.18 -2.18
C ASN A 304 13.81 -15.20 -2.93
N ASN A 305 13.57 -16.51 -2.77
CA ASN A 305 14.33 -17.57 -3.43
C ASN A 305 13.73 -18.03 -4.78
N ILE A 306 12.59 -17.47 -5.21
CA ILE A 306 11.98 -17.76 -6.51
C ILE A 306 12.54 -16.79 -7.56
N ILE A 307 13.88 -16.73 -7.69
CA ILE A 307 14.49 -16.33 -8.95
C ILE A 307 14.33 -17.55 -9.86
N THR A 308 13.38 -17.47 -10.80
CA THR A 308 13.30 -18.27 -12.04
C THR A 308 14.28 -19.45 -12.11
N LYS A 309 13.84 -20.61 -11.62
CA LYS A 309 14.35 -21.89 -12.12
C LYS A 309 13.77 -22.16 -13.52
N ILE A 310 13.90 -21.19 -14.42
CA ILE A 310 13.76 -21.44 -15.86
C ILE A 310 15.11 -22.02 -16.26
N SER A 311 15.21 -23.35 -16.18
CA SER A 311 16.30 -24.08 -16.80
C SER A 311 16.15 -23.94 -18.30
N PHE A 312 16.76 -22.92 -18.90
CA PHE A 312 17.08 -22.97 -20.32
C PHE A 312 18.21 -23.99 -20.48
N SER A 313 17.86 -25.21 -20.87
CA SER A 313 18.80 -26.15 -21.48
C SER A 313 19.20 -25.58 -22.83
N TYR A 314 20.28 -24.78 -22.86
CA TYR A 314 20.88 -24.37 -24.10
C TYR A 314 21.66 -25.55 -24.68
N GLN A 315 21.03 -26.28 -25.61
CA GLN A 315 21.77 -27.15 -26.53
C GLN A 315 22.56 -26.25 -27.46
N ALA A 316 23.85 -26.04 -27.16
CA ALA A 316 24.78 -25.48 -28.11
C ALA A 316 25.05 -26.54 -29.19
N SER A 317 24.44 -26.36 -30.36
CA SER A 317 24.79 -27.08 -31.57
C SER A 317 26.20 -26.69 -32.00
N GLU A 318 27.11 -27.66 -32.04
CA GLU A 318 28.44 -27.53 -32.64
C GLU A 318 28.33 -27.37 -34.15
N SER A 319 28.91 -26.29 -34.69
CA SER A 319 29.40 -26.23 -36.06
C SER A 319 30.49 -25.16 -36.20
N PHE A 320 31.74 -25.66 -36.23
CA PHE A 320 33.07 -25.17 -36.68
C PHE A 320 33.17 -23.96 -37.67
N PRO A 321 34.38 -23.39 -37.97
CA PRO A 321 35.75 -23.82 -37.63
C PRO A 321 36.77 -22.76 -37.14
N ASN A 322 37.89 -23.31 -36.64
CA ASN A 322 39.22 -22.73 -36.37
C ASN A 322 39.69 -21.55 -37.25
N MET A 323 40.34 -20.57 -36.62
CA MET A 323 41.53 -19.94 -37.19
C MET A 323 42.49 -19.45 -36.09
N ALA A 324 43.77 -19.71 -36.32
CA ALA A 324 44.85 -19.64 -35.36
C ALA A 324 45.62 -18.30 -35.37
N ALA A 325 46.26 -18.04 -34.23
CA ALA A 325 47.62 -17.50 -34.06
C ALA A 325 47.93 -15.99 -34.21
N SER A 326 48.87 -15.60 -33.31
CA SER A 326 49.73 -14.40 -33.30
C SER A 326 49.06 -13.15 -32.67
N SER A 327 49.67 -12.37 -31.76
CA SER A 327 51.08 -12.05 -31.54
C SER A 327 51.32 -11.43 -30.13
N SER A 328 52.41 -11.84 -29.47
CA SER A 328 53.41 -11.07 -28.67
C SER A 328 53.01 -9.77 -27.91
N SER A 329 53.55 -9.40 -26.75
CA SER A 329 54.57 -9.96 -25.85
C SER A 329 54.80 -9.05 -24.61
N ARG A 330 55.37 -9.65 -23.55
CA ARG A 330 56.36 -9.11 -22.57
C ARG A 330 55.91 -8.13 -21.46
N LEU A 331 56.01 -8.59 -20.20
CA LEU A 331 57.01 -8.26 -19.13
C LEU A 331 56.47 -8.84 -17.79
N VAL A 332 57.17 -9.47 -16.84
CA VAL A 332 58.58 -9.85 -16.61
C VAL A 332 58.64 -10.97 -15.53
N ARG A 333 59.68 -11.80 -15.63
CA ARG A 333 60.29 -12.82 -14.71
C ARG A 333 60.47 -12.31 -13.26
N ALA A 334 60.76 -13.04 -12.18
CA ALA A 334 61.17 -14.40 -11.80
C ALA A 334 60.82 -14.52 -10.28
N VAL A 335 60.59 -15.69 -9.68
CA VAL A 335 61.53 -16.67 -9.07
C VAL A 335 60.64 -17.89 -8.74
N GLY A 336 60.94 -19.19 -8.90
CA GLY A 336 62.18 -19.95 -9.07
C GLY A 336 62.09 -21.21 -8.19
N ARG A 337 61.71 -22.36 -8.80
CA ARG A 337 62.00 -23.81 -8.53
C ARG A 337 62.10 -24.30 -7.06
N SER A 338 61.40 -25.38 -6.64
CA SER A 338 61.74 -26.81 -6.86
C SER A 338 60.66 -27.72 -6.19
N LEU A 339 59.92 -28.61 -6.90
CA LEU A 339 60.04 -30.11 -6.99
C LEU A 339 59.99 -30.86 -5.63
N PHE A 340 59.21 -31.92 -5.35
CA PHE A 340 58.46 -32.96 -6.10
C PHE A 340 57.37 -33.59 -5.17
N SER A 341 56.26 -34.04 -5.78
CA SER A 341 55.31 -35.13 -5.40
C SER A 341 54.77 -35.32 -3.97
N GLY A 342 53.43 -35.28 -3.86
CA GLY A 342 52.67 -35.88 -2.75
C GLY A 342 51.17 -35.59 -2.89
N LEU A 343 50.37 -36.64 -3.10
CA LEU A 343 48.94 -36.61 -3.39
C LEU A 343 48.06 -36.14 -2.21
N CYS A 344 46.95 -35.50 -2.60
CA CYS A 344 45.64 -35.43 -1.95
C CYS A 344 45.40 -34.52 -0.72
N ASN A 345 44.26 -33.83 -0.81
CA ASN A 345 43.46 -33.16 0.22
C ASN A 345 43.89 -31.74 0.64
N ASN A 346 43.42 -30.74 -0.12
CA ASN A 346 42.75 -29.54 0.41
C ASN A 346 42.39 -28.59 -0.74
N ALA A 347 41.15 -28.70 -1.24
CA ALA A 347 40.60 -27.81 -2.27
C ALA A 347 39.75 -26.66 -1.68
N ASP A 348 39.88 -26.33 -0.40
CA ASP A 348 39.12 -25.25 0.25
C ASP A 348 39.91 -23.94 0.46
N GLY A 349 41.20 -23.92 0.12
CA GLY A 349 42.06 -22.75 0.37
C GLY A 349 42.24 -21.78 -0.81
N LEU A 350 42.09 -22.24 -2.05
CA LEU A 350 42.56 -21.51 -3.23
C LEU A 350 41.44 -20.80 -4.03
N MET A 351 40.18 -21.17 -3.82
CA MET A 351 39.00 -20.51 -4.41
C MET A 351 38.45 -19.34 -3.55
N ARG A 352 39.14 -18.98 -2.46
CA ARG A 352 38.76 -17.84 -1.59
C ARG A 352 39.57 -16.56 -1.83
N SER A 353 40.71 -16.63 -2.52
CA SER A 353 41.55 -15.44 -2.75
C SER A 353 41.23 -14.72 -4.07
N THR A 354 40.80 -15.45 -5.11
CA THR A 354 40.41 -14.87 -6.40
C THR A 354 39.04 -14.20 -6.37
N HIS A 355 38.08 -14.71 -5.59
CA HIS A 355 36.77 -14.06 -5.40
C HIS A 355 36.87 -12.76 -4.58
N LYS A 356 37.92 -12.62 -3.75
CA LYS A 356 38.19 -11.40 -2.97
C LYS A 356 38.85 -10.31 -3.84
N MET A 357 39.80 -10.70 -4.71
CA MET A 357 40.48 -9.75 -5.62
C MET A 357 39.60 -9.28 -6.79
N MET A 358 38.64 -10.08 -7.26
CA MET A 358 37.67 -9.62 -8.28
C MET A 358 36.59 -8.70 -7.68
N CYS A 359 36.22 -8.88 -6.41
CA CYS A 359 35.35 -7.94 -5.69
C CYS A 359 36.02 -6.57 -5.48
N ASP A 360 37.32 -6.54 -5.19
CA ASP A 360 38.02 -5.27 -4.91
C ASP A 360 38.20 -4.37 -6.15
N HIS A 361 38.19 -4.93 -7.37
CA HIS A 361 38.33 -4.14 -8.60
C HIS A 361 36.98 -3.69 -9.22
N LEU A 362 35.86 -4.34 -8.87
CA LEU A 362 34.50 -3.86 -9.20
C LEU A 362 33.96 -2.86 -8.16
N LEU A 363 34.61 -2.73 -7.00
CA LEU A 363 34.29 -1.75 -5.96
C LEU A 363 34.70 -0.30 -6.29
N PHE A 364 35.24 -0.05 -7.49
CA PHE A 364 35.78 1.28 -7.87
C PHE A 364 35.01 2.07 -8.94
N GLN A 365 33.76 1.69 -9.27
CA GLN A 365 32.88 2.54 -10.10
C GLN A 365 31.44 2.73 -9.57
N GLN A 366 31.20 2.58 -8.26
CA GLN A 366 29.98 3.17 -7.66
C GLN A 366 30.19 4.67 -7.43
N GLN A 367 29.97 5.47 -8.47
CA GLN A 367 29.88 6.92 -8.35
C GLN A 367 28.57 7.29 -7.64
N ARG A 368 28.72 7.41 -6.32
CA ARG A 368 27.74 7.79 -5.30
C ARG A 368 27.01 9.10 -5.63
N THR A 369 25.71 9.16 -5.37
CA THR A 369 24.96 10.40 -5.12
C THR A 369 24.00 10.23 -3.93
N PHE A 370 24.56 10.32 -2.73
CA PHE A 370 23.82 10.44 -1.47
C PHE A 370 22.86 11.65 -1.49
N ILE A 371 21.95 11.74 -0.51
CA ILE A 371 21.31 13.03 -0.19
C ILE A 371 22.41 13.97 0.30
N GLN A 372 22.85 14.84 -0.59
CA GLN A 372 23.92 15.80 -0.33
C GLN A 372 23.34 17.09 0.23
N MET A 373 24.24 17.92 0.74
CA MET A 373 23.97 19.32 1.05
C MET A 373 23.24 19.99 -0.12
N ARG A 374 22.23 20.81 0.18
CA ARG A 374 21.37 21.53 -0.76
C ARG A 374 20.45 20.67 -1.63
N THR A 375 20.44 19.35 -1.47
CA THR A 375 19.43 18.48 -2.13
C THR A 375 18.04 18.88 -1.66
N SER A 376 17.11 19.07 -2.61
CA SER A 376 15.70 19.33 -2.28
C SER A 376 14.96 18.01 -2.06
N LEU A 377 14.21 17.93 -0.97
CA LEU A 377 13.40 16.77 -0.63
C LEU A 377 11.95 17.19 -0.42
N LYS A 378 11.03 16.34 -0.90
CA LYS A 378 9.60 16.48 -0.62
C LYS A 378 9.33 16.09 0.83
N VAL A 379 8.57 16.91 1.54
CA VAL A 379 8.13 16.57 2.90
C VAL A 379 6.89 15.68 2.77
N VAL A 380 6.89 14.54 3.46
CA VAL A 380 5.82 13.54 3.40
C VAL A 380 5.22 13.27 4.79
N ASP A 381 5.04 14.34 5.57
CA ASP A 381 4.42 14.31 6.89
C ASP A 381 3.39 15.44 7.06
N ASN A 382 2.77 15.50 8.25
CA ASN A 382 1.76 16.49 8.60
C ASN A 382 2.34 17.77 9.27
N SER A 383 3.61 18.10 9.04
CA SER A 383 4.26 19.29 9.63
C SER A 383 3.75 20.62 9.04
N GLY A 384 3.14 20.56 7.85
CA GLY A 384 2.77 21.73 7.05
C GLY A 384 3.90 22.25 6.15
N ALA A 385 5.12 21.68 6.24
CA ALA A 385 6.15 21.91 5.23
C ALA A 385 5.85 21.11 3.95
N LYS A 386 6.17 21.67 2.79
CA LYS A 386 6.01 21.04 1.47
C LYS A 386 7.34 20.59 0.88
N ARG A 387 8.36 21.44 1.01
CA ARG A 387 9.71 21.18 0.52
C ARG A 387 10.75 21.65 1.50
N VAL A 388 11.81 20.87 1.66
CA VAL A 388 13.00 21.23 2.43
C VAL A 388 14.26 21.06 1.59
N ALA A 389 15.34 21.70 2.02
CA ALA A 389 16.68 21.44 1.51
C ALA A 389 17.57 20.88 2.62
N CYS A 390 18.34 19.82 2.32
CA CYS A 390 19.33 19.29 3.25
C CYS A 390 20.41 20.34 3.55
N ILE A 391 20.66 20.61 4.82
CA ILE A 391 21.72 21.52 5.28
C ILE A 391 22.78 20.82 6.13
N GLN A 392 22.56 19.56 6.53
CA GLN A 392 23.59 18.72 7.14
C GLN A 392 23.16 17.25 7.13
N ALA A 393 24.10 16.33 6.90
CA ALA A 393 23.91 14.90 7.15
C ALA A 393 24.59 14.51 8.46
N LEU A 394 23.89 13.82 9.37
CA LEU A 394 24.42 13.54 10.72
C LEU A 394 25.30 12.29 10.78
N LYS A 395 25.06 11.30 9.91
CA LYS A 395 25.74 9.99 9.96
C LYS A 395 26.80 9.75 8.88
N GLY A 396 27.12 10.74 8.03
CA GLY A 396 28.05 10.51 6.91
C GLY A 396 28.75 11.75 6.37
N LYS A 397 30.07 11.64 6.14
CA LYS A 397 30.91 12.70 5.53
C LYS A 397 30.57 13.00 4.06
N LYS A 398 29.88 12.08 3.36
CA LYS A 398 29.59 12.16 1.92
C LYS A 398 28.10 12.41 1.60
N GLY A 399 27.26 12.62 2.61
CA GLY A 399 25.80 12.79 2.50
C GLY A 399 25.01 11.75 3.30
N ALA A 400 23.68 11.80 3.22
CA ALA A 400 22.75 10.93 3.93
C ALA A 400 22.13 9.85 3.01
N ARG A 401 21.77 8.71 3.60
CA ARG A 401 21.11 7.57 2.95
C ARG A 401 19.65 7.45 3.42
N LEU A 402 18.91 6.54 2.80
CA LEU A 402 17.60 6.10 3.30
C LEU A 402 17.72 5.67 4.78
N GLY A 403 16.85 6.22 5.64
CA GLY A 403 16.84 5.99 7.08
C GLY A 403 17.78 6.90 7.89
N ASP A 404 18.66 7.68 7.26
CA ASP A 404 19.53 8.61 7.98
C ASP A 404 18.79 9.89 8.37
N THR A 405 19.17 10.44 9.51
CA THR A 405 18.73 11.77 9.96
C THR A 405 19.59 12.85 9.31
N ILE A 406 18.90 13.83 8.73
CA ILE A 406 19.47 15.07 8.20
C ILE A 406 18.96 16.27 9.01
N VAL A 407 19.71 17.35 8.97
CA VAL A 407 19.22 18.68 9.29
C VAL A 407 18.78 19.31 7.97
N CYS A 408 17.58 19.89 7.94
CA CYS A 408 16.99 20.44 6.73
C CYS A 408 16.38 21.83 6.99
N SER A 409 16.38 22.68 5.96
CA SER A 409 15.75 24.00 6.00
C SER A 409 14.49 24.00 5.14
N VAL A 410 13.39 24.52 5.68
CA VAL A 410 12.09 24.58 5.01
C VAL A 410 12.14 25.62 3.90
N LYS A 411 11.94 25.18 2.66
CA LYS A 411 11.90 26.05 1.48
C LYS A 411 10.49 26.47 1.15
N GLU A 412 9.52 25.61 1.42
CA GLU A 412 8.09 25.87 1.19
C GLU A 412 7.24 25.24 2.26
N ALA A 413 6.21 25.96 2.69
CA ALA A 413 5.24 25.54 3.68
C ALA A 413 3.84 26.02 3.29
N GLN A 414 2.82 25.40 3.86
CA GLN A 414 1.44 25.83 3.72
C GLN A 414 1.20 27.19 4.42
N PRO A 415 0.41 28.11 3.83
CA PRO A 415 -0.01 29.33 4.50
C PRO A 415 -0.79 29.00 5.79
N GLY A 416 -0.39 29.59 6.92
CA GLY A 416 -1.03 29.33 8.23
C GLY A 416 -0.63 28.00 8.91
N GLY A 417 0.31 27.24 8.33
CA GLY A 417 0.82 26.00 8.92
C GLY A 417 1.70 26.21 10.15
N LYS A 418 1.89 25.14 10.93
CA LYS A 418 2.73 25.14 12.15
C LYS A 418 4.20 25.43 11.86
N VAL A 419 4.71 24.95 10.73
CA VAL A 419 6.09 25.15 10.26
C VAL A 419 6.14 26.27 9.23
N LYS A 420 7.07 27.21 9.38
CA LYS A 420 7.25 28.35 8.45
C LYS A 420 8.43 28.16 7.51
N LYS A 421 8.36 28.81 6.35
CA LYS A 421 9.49 28.90 5.40
C LYS A 421 10.70 29.53 6.09
N GLY A 422 11.86 28.92 5.93
CA GLY A 422 13.12 29.35 6.53
C GLY A 422 13.49 28.63 7.83
N GLU A 423 12.54 27.95 8.49
CA GLU A 423 12.83 27.19 9.70
C GLU A 423 13.75 26.00 9.43
N VAL A 424 14.54 25.64 10.44
CA VAL A 424 15.46 24.51 10.41
C VAL A 424 14.93 23.40 11.29
N HIS A 425 14.83 22.20 10.74
CA HIS A 425 14.31 21.04 11.45
C HIS A 425 15.17 19.79 11.18
N TYR A 426 15.09 18.82 12.08
CA TYR A 426 15.62 17.48 11.85
C TYR A 426 14.61 16.66 11.06
N GLY A 427 15.08 15.82 10.14
CA GLY A 427 14.22 14.93 9.39
C GLY A 427 14.92 13.63 9.02
N VAL A 428 14.15 12.57 8.84
CA VAL A 428 14.65 11.26 8.39
C VAL A 428 14.32 11.06 6.93
N VAL A 429 15.33 10.64 6.16
CA VAL A 429 15.17 10.35 4.73
C VAL A 429 14.33 9.07 4.59
N VAL A 430 13.14 9.20 4.00
CA VAL A 430 12.19 8.08 3.83
C VAL A 430 12.07 7.60 2.39
N ARG A 431 12.52 8.40 1.41
CA ARG A 431 12.71 7.97 0.02
C ARG A 431 13.93 8.66 -0.59
N ALA A 432 14.63 7.97 -1.48
CA ALA A 432 15.73 8.53 -2.24
C ALA A 432 15.59 8.14 -3.71
N ALA A 433 15.66 9.12 -4.62
CA ALA A 433 15.58 8.92 -6.06
C ALA A 433 16.84 8.31 -6.68
N MET A 434 17.80 7.97 -5.83
CA MET A 434 19.02 7.27 -6.17
C MET A 434 18.73 5.77 -6.38
N PRO A 435 19.23 5.16 -7.48
CA PRO A 435 19.26 3.72 -7.61
C PRO A 435 20.20 3.11 -6.56
N ARG A 436 19.70 2.16 -5.78
CA ARG A 436 20.48 1.40 -4.81
C ARG A 436 20.63 -0.04 -5.29
N GLY A 437 21.87 -0.42 -5.59
CA GLY A 437 22.22 -1.80 -5.90
C GLY A 437 22.00 -2.73 -4.70
N ARG A 438 21.41 -3.88 -4.96
CA ARG A 438 21.24 -5.00 -4.05
C ARG A 438 22.40 -5.99 -4.21
N CYS A 439 22.58 -6.88 -3.25
CA CYS A 439 23.62 -7.92 -3.31
C CYS A 439 23.41 -8.93 -4.45
N ASP A 440 22.19 -9.01 -4.99
CA ASP A 440 21.81 -9.84 -6.14
C ASP A 440 22.07 -9.17 -7.51
N GLY A 441 22.56 -7.92 -7.53
CA GLY A 441 22.82 -7.15 -8.75
C GLY A 441 21.62 -6.33 -9.26
N SER A 442 20.44 -6.41 -8.66
CA SER A 442 19.28 -5.58 -9.00
C SER A 442 19.37 -4.17 -8.38
N GLU A 443 18.67 -3.18 -8.95
CA GLU A 443 18.66 -1.80 -8.45
C GLU A 443 17.26 -1.34 -8.04
N VAL A 444 17.13 -0.70 -6.87
CA VAL A 444 15.89 -0.05 -6.42
C VAL A 444 16.01 1.45 -6.59
N LYS A 445 15.08 2.09 -7.32
CA LYS A 445 15.02 3.53 -7.50
C LYS A 445 13.60 4.03 -7.21
N PHE A 446 13.48 5.07 -6.38
CA PHE A 446 12.23 5.80 -6.23
C PHE A 446 12.17 6.97 -7.22
N ASP A 447 10.98 7.46 -7.54
CA ASP A 447 10.84 8.60 -8.45
C ASP A 447 11.34 9.92 -7.82
N ASP A 448 11.17 10.07 -6.50
CA ASP A 448 11.46 11.31 -5.76
C ASP A 448 12.25 11.09 -4.46
N ASN A 449 13.02 12.11 -4.06
CA ASN A 449 13.60 12.20 -2.72
C ASN A 449 12.56 12.71 -1.72
N ALA A 450 12.40 12.04 -0.58
CA ALA A 450 11.43 12.43 0.45
C ALA A 450 11.98 12.32 1.88
N VAL A 451 11.45 13.16 2.76
CA VAL A 451 11.85 13.27 4.17
C VAL A 451 10.64 13.48 5.07
N SER A 452 10.69 12.91 6.28
CA SER A 452 9.76 13.20 7.37
C SER A 452 10.49 14.02 8.43
N ILE A 453 9.95 15.20 8.75
CA ILE A 453 10.40 16.12 9.78
C ILE A 453 9.96 15.62 11.17
N SER A 454 10.87 15.66 12.14
CA SER A 454 10.60 15.30 13.54
C SER A 454 10.79 16.51 14.46
N PRO A 455 9.93 16.70 15.48
CA PRO A 455 10.04 17.79 16.45
C PRO A 455 11.14 17.59 17.51
N ASN A 456 11.76 16.40 17.64
CA ASN A 456 12.77 16.12 18.68
C ASN A 456 14.07 15.52 18.11
N VAL A 457 15.19 16.01 18.62
CA VAL A 457 16.58 15.61 18.25
C VAL A 457 16.95 14.20 18.74
N SER A 458 16.14 13.60 19.61
CA SER A 458 16.37 12.31 20.26
C SER A 458 15.26 11.28 20.00
N ALA A 459 14.88 11.08 18.73
CA ALA A 459 13.90 10.05 18.34
C ALA A 459 14.55 8.96 17.49
N SER A 460 15.18 7.98 18.15
CA SER A 460 15.46 6.65 17.60
C SER A 460 14.20 5.77 17.48
N ARG A 461 13.02 6.33 17.76
CA ARG A 461 11.70 5.74 17.48
C ARG A 461 10.90 6.72 16.65
N LEU A 462 10.90 6.52 15.34
CA LEU A 462 9.88 7.06 14.46
C LEU A 462 8.83 5.98 14.24
N LEU A 463 7.61 6.27 14.65
CA LEU A 463 6.39 5.62 14.17
C LEU A 463 6.18 6.10 12.73
N GLY A 464 6.59 5.26 11.79
CA GLY A 464 6.69 5.55 10.36
C GLY A 464 7.61 4.52 9.71
N THR A 465 7.50 4.34 8.40
CA THR A 465 8.26 3.37 7.62
C THR A 465 9.76 3.71 7.66
N CYS A 466 10.52 3.06 8.54
CA CYS A 466 11.95 3.32 8.74
C CYS A 466 12.73 2.00 8.64
N CYS A 467 13.61 1.82 7.65
CA CYS A 467 14.61 0.76 7.72
C CYS A 467 15.58 1.08 8.88
N CYS A 468 15.63 0.22 9.89
CA CYS A 468 16.52 0.37 11.04
C CYS A 468 18.00 0.16 10.62
N PRO A 469 18.94 1.05 10.97
CA PRO A 469 20.36 0.94 10.58
C PRO A 469 21.11 -0.25 11.21
N GLN A 470 20.58 -0.85 12.28
CA GLN A 470 21.22 -1.97 12.98
C GLN A 470 21.04 -3.32 12.26
N ALA A 471 20.18 -3.38 11.24
CA ALA A 471 19.93 -4.57 10.42
C ALA A 471 20.74 -4.55 9.10
N ALA A 472 21.87 -3.84 9.07
CA ALA A 472 22.67 -3.63 7.86
C ALA A 472 23.66 -4.77 7.56
N GLU A 473 23.74 -5.81 8.41
CA GLU A 473 24.60 -6.98 8.17
C GLU A 473 23.85 -8.19 7.60
N ASP A 474 22.52 -8.26 7.72
CA ASP A 474 21.68 -9.30 7.12
C ASP A 474 20.36 -8.68 6.61
N VAL A 475 20.22 -8.49 5.29
CA VAL A 475 19.25 -7.53 4.73
C VAL A 475 18.09 -8.22 3.99
N SER A 476 16.88 -8.10 4.52
CA SER A 476 15.60 -8.26 3.80
C SER A 476 14.47 -7.45 4.48
N PHE A 477 14.68 -6.17 4.78
CA PHE A 477 13.72 -5.39 5.57
C PHE A 477 13.30 -4.08 4.90
N ILE A 478 12.00 -3.93 4.65
CA ILE A 478 11.30 -2.66 4.47
C ILE A 478 10.31 -2.59 5.63
N ILE A 479 10.51 -1.73 6.63
CA ILE A 479 9.48 -1.56 7.68
C ILE A 479 8.35 -0.76 7.05
N ILE A 480 7.26 -1.37 6.58
CA ILE A 480 6.01 -0.62 6.31
C ILE A 480 5.25 -0.53 7.63
N ASN A 481 5.25 0.67 8.23
CA ASN A 481 4.28 0.95 9.29
C ASN A 481 2.93 1.18 8.58
N VAL A 482 1.98 0.28 8.82
CA VAL A 482 0.59 0.26 8.28
C VAL A 482 -0.19 1.54 8.63
N LEU A 483 0.37 2.40 9.48
CA LEU A 483 -0.12 3.73 9.86
C LEU A 483 -0.24 4.76 8.71
N THR A 484 0.05 4.48 7.44
CA THR A 484 0.13 5.56 6.43
C THR A 484 -0.98 5.66 5.39
N CYS A 485 -1.88 4.70 5.19
CA CYS A 485 -3.13 5.03 4.43
C CYS A 485 -4.44 4.75 5.16
N THR A 486 -4.46 3.97 6.26
CA THR A 486 -5.59 3.98 7.22
C THR A 486 -5.48 5.14 8.19
N TYR A 487 -4.24 5.52 8.55
CA TYR A 487 -3.94 6.45 9.64
C TYR A 487 -3.14 7.70 9.22
N ASN A 488 -3.23 8.15 7.96
CA ASN A 488 -2.79 9.53 7.57
C ASN A 488 -3.75 10.61 8.13
N CYS A 489 -4.05 10.41 9.39
CA CYS A 489 -5.32 10.62 10.04
C CYS A 489 -5.25 10.62 11.57
N TRP A 490 -4.08 10.80 12.20
CA TRP A 490 -3.84 11.63 13.40
C TRP A 490 -2.53 11.30 14.13
N PRO A 491 -1.95 12.27 14.88
CA PRO A 491 -0.88 12.03 15.84
C PRO A 491 -1.45 11.55 17.19
N THR A 492 -0.73 10.63 17.82
CA THR A 492 -0.94 10.19 19.21
C THR A 492 -0.81 11.35 20.20
N ARG A 493 -1.87 11.69 20.93
CA ARG A 493 -1.75 12.32 22.26
C ARG A 493 -1.72 11.23 23.31
N HIS A 494 -0.55 11.02 23.90
CA HIS A 494 -0.47 10.39 25.21
C HIS A 494 -1.21 11.28 26.21
N SER A 495 -2.26 10.75 26.83
CA SER A 495 -2.85 11.28 28.04
C SER A 495 -1.78 11.26 29.13
N ALA A 496 -1.27 12.45 29.47
CA ALA A 496 -0.50 12.64 30.68
C ALA A 496 -1.41 12.33 31.88
N VAL A 497 -0.98 11.36 32.68
CA VAL A 497 -1.49 11.14 34.04
C VAL A 497 -1.25 12.43 34.83
N PRO A 498 -2.27 13.06 35.44
CA PRO A 498 -2.02 14.19 36.33
C PRO A 498 -1.34 13.67 37.60
N SER A 499 -0.09 14.07 37.80
CA SER A 499 0.59 14.00 39.08
C SER A 499 -0.22 14.80 40.12
N THR A 500 -0.74 14.13 41.13
CA THR A 500 -1.31 14.78 42.32
C THR A 500 -0.21 15.55 43.03
N SER A 501 -0.26 16.88 42.94
CA SER A 501 0.54 17.78 43.76
C SER A 501 0.03 17.74 45.19
N ALA A 502 0.81 17.13 46.08
CA ALA A 502 0.69 17.31 47.52
C ALA A 502 0.99 18.78 47.85
N GLN A 503 -0.04 19.53 48.25
CA GLN A 503 0.13 20.71 49.08
C GLN A 503 -0.27 20.32 50.49
N GLY A 504 0.70 20.42 51.39
CA GLY A 504 0.49 20.22 52.81
C GLY A 504 -0.35 21.34 53.40
N THR A 505 -1.27 20.97 54.27
CA THR A 505 -1.74 21.82 55.36
C THR A 505 -1.26 21.20 56.65
N MET A 506 -0.49 22.00 57.39
CA MET A 506 0.01 21.70 58.73
C MET A 506 -1.12 21.35 59.69
N SER A 507 -0.83 20.35 60.52
CA SER A 507 -1.51 20.04 61.77
C SER A 507 -1.31 21.15 62.80
N THR A 508 -2.40 21.55 63.46
CA THR A 508 -2.36 22.11 64.80
C THR A 508 -2.29 20.98 65.81
N SER A 509 -1.08 20.71 66.32
CA SER A 509 -0.73 20.45 67.73
C SER A 509 0.76 20.14 67.80
#